data_AF-A0A3B0W433-F1
#
_entry.id   AF-A0A3B0W433-F1
#
_cell.length_a   1.000
_cell.length_b   1.000
_cell.length_c   1.000
_cell.angle_alpha   90.00
_cell.angle_beta   90.00
_cell.angle_gamma   90.00
#
_symmetry.space_group_name_H-M   'P 1'
#
loop_
_entity.id
_entity.type
_entity.pdbx_description
1 polymer ?
#
loop_
_entity_poly.entity_id
_entity_poly.type
_entity_poly.pdbx_seq_one_letter_code
_entity_poly.pdbx_strand_id
1 'polypeptide(L)'
;MGVLSPRLASIKTGTYELVITNKTNKLLGFQIQNNKTREQLDKFPLEPHQTRVSNVEITVDGFRFRCPINPTPWYEIDGVKAVETDKE
;
A
#
# COMPACT_ATOMS: atom_id res chain seq x y z
N MET A 1 -21.19 25.76 -16.86
CA MET A 1 -19.90 25.19 -17.27
C MET A 1 -19.28 24.53 -16.05
N GLY A 2 -19.25 23.20 -16.02
CA GLY A 2 -18.84 22.44 -14.84
C GLY A 2 -17.34 22.53 -14.62
N VAL A 3 -16.94 22.86 -13.40
CA VAL A 3 -15.55 22.82 -12.96
C VAL A 3 -15.13 21.35 -12.97
N LEU A 4 -14.17 20.98 -13.83
CA LEU A 4 -13.53 19.68 -13.79
C LEU A 4 -12.65 19.64 -12.54
N SER A 5 -13.22 19.19 -11.41
CA SER A 5 -12.43 18.82 -10.24
C SER A 5 -11.39 17.78 -10.69
N PRO A 6 -10.08 18.00 -10.47
CA PRO A 6 -9.09 17.01 -10.83
C PRO A 6 -9.44 15.74 -10.06
N ARG A 7 -9.79 14.67 -10.79
CA ARG A 7 -9.88 13.35 -10.18
C ARG A 7 -8.58 13.14 -9.43
N LEU A 8 -8.69 12.84 -8.12
CA LEU A 8 -7.62 12.20 -7.37
C LEU A 8 -7.04 11.14 -8.30
N ALA A 9 -5.74 11.14 -8.59
CA ALA A 9 -5.17 10.11 -9.43
C ALA A 9 -5.47 8.75 -8.78
N SER A 10 -6.46 8.05 -9.31
CA SER A 10 -6.89 6.76 -8.80
C SER A 10 -5.74 5.79 -9.06
N ILE A 11 -5.49 4.89 -8.12
CA ILE A 11 -4.61 3.76 -8.38
C ILE A 11 -5.16 3.05 -9.62
N LYS A 12 -4.33 2.91 -10.64
CA LYS A 12 -4.70 2.20 -11.86
C LYS A 12 -4.61 0.71 -11.58
N THR A 13 -5.50 -0.07 -12.19
CA THR A 13 -5.36 -1.52 -12.15
C THR A 13 -4.03 -1.94 -12.77
N GLY A 14 -3.28 -2.79 -12.09
CA GLY A 14 -2.03 -3.35 -12.61
C GLY A 14 -1.19 -4.06 -11.55
N THR A 15 -0.06 -4.62 -11.98
CA THR A 15 0.93 -5.21 -11.08
C THR A 15 1.85 -4.13 -10.51
N TYR A 16 1.98 -4.12 -9.19
CA TYR A 16 2.83 -3.20 -8.46
C TYR A 16 3.91 -3.97 -7.69
N GLU A 17 5.13 -3.43 -7.73
CA GLU A 17 6.20 -3.80 -6.83
C GLU A 17 6.12 -2.95 -5.56
N LEU A 18 5.77 -3.59 -4.46
CA LEU A 18 5.82 -2.97 -3.14
C LEU A 18 7.16 -3.33 -2.51
N VAL A 19 7.98 -2.30 -2.24
CA VAL A 19 9.24 -2.44 -1.52
C VAL A 19 9.01 -2.09 -0.04
N ILE A 20 9.03 -3.10 0.82
CA ILE A 20 8.78 -2.95 2.26
C ILE A 20 10.09 -3.15 3.01
N THR A 21 10.44 -2.19 3.87
CA THR A 21 11.61 -2.27 4.75
C THR A 21 11.18 -2.18 6.22
N ASN A 22 11.58 -3.16 7.03
CA ASN A 22 11.44 -3.10 8.48
C ASN A 22 12.59 -2.27 9.06
N LYS A 23 12.35 -1.01 9.43
CA LYS A 23 13.37 -0.14 10.05
C LYS A 23 13.54 -0.31 11.57
N THR A 24 12.92 -1.35 12.14
CA THR A 24 12.93 -1.58 13.59
C THR A 24 13.89 -2.71 13.96
N ASN A 25 14.23 -2.80 15.26
CA ASN A 25 15.03 -3.89 15.82
C ASN A 25 14.18 -5.11 16.25
N LYS A 26 12.94 -5.22 15.76
CA LYS A 26 12.00 -6.29 16.13
C LYS A 26 11.51 -7.01 14.88
N LEU A 27 11.17 -8.29 15.03
CA LEU A 27 10.45 -9.03 14.00
C LEU A 27 9.06 -8.39 13.77
N LEU A 28 8.75 -8.08 12.52
CA LEU A 28 7.43 -7.59 12.12
C LEU A 28 6.80 -8.55 11.12
N GLY A 29 5.49 -8.44 10.93
CA GLY A 29 4.82 -9.03 9.79
C GLY A 29 4.35 -7.93 8.86
N PHE A 30 4.23 -8.25 7.58
CA PHE A 30 3.49 -7.43 6.62
C PHE A 30 2.38 -8.30 6.03
N GLN A 31 1.15 -7.81 6.09
CA GLN A 31 -0.01 -8.44 5.48
C GLN A 31 -0.70 -7.40 4.62
N ILE A 32 -0.98 -7.74 3.36
CA ILE A 32 -1.67 -6.87 2.41
C ILE A 32 -2.90 -7.58 1.83
N GLN A 33 -3.98 -6.81 1.67
CA GLN A 33 -5.24 -7.27 1.11
C GLN A 33 -5.79 -6.26 0.10
N ASN A 34 -6.63 -6.72 -0.83
CA ASN A 34 -7.52 -5.84 -1.56
C ASN A 34 -8.43 -5.12 -0.56
N ASN A 35 -8.64 -3.81 -0.72
CA ASN A 35 -9.34 -3.03 0.30
C ASN A 35 -10.83 -3.44 0.43
N LYS A 36 -11.48 -3.74 -0.70
CA LYS A 36 -12.91 -4.02 -0.77
C LYS A 36 -13.24 -5.51 -0.62
N THR A 37 -12.59 -6.37 -1.41
CA THR A 37 -12.87 -7.82 -1.41
C THR A 37 -12.27 -8.51 -0.19
N ARG A 38 -11.26 -7.88 0.45
CA ARG A 38 -10.49 -8.43 1.57
C ARG A 38 -9.70 -9.69 1.21
N GLU A 39 -9.57 -9.97 -0.08
CA GLU A 39 -8.69 -11.01 -0.59
C GLU A 39 -7.25 -10.75 -0.13
N GLN A 40 -6.57 -11.77 0.35
CA GLN A 40 -5.19 -11.65 0.76
C GLN A 40 -4.27 -11.68 -0.46
N LEU A 41 -3.54 -10.59 -0.67
CA LEU A 41 -2.62 -10.45 -1.79
C LEU A 41 -1.24 -11.02 -1.44
N ASP A 42 -0.75 -10.75 -0.22
CA ASP A 42 0.50 -11.31 0.29
C ASP A 42 0.55 -11.24 1.82
N LYS A 43 1.37 -12.08 2.44
CA LYS A 43 1.66 -12.07 3.88
C LYS A 43 2.99 -12.73 4.19
N PHE A 44 3.88 -12.00 4.85
CA PHE A 44 5.20 -12.52 5.19
C PHE A 44 5.78 -11.88 6.46
N PRO A 45 6.70 -12.59 7.16
CA PRO A 45 7.54 -11.97 8.18
C PRO A 45 8.61 -11.08 7.53
N LEU A 46 9.01 -10.03 8.25
CA LEU A 46 10.20 -9.22 8.00
C LEU A 46 11.11 -9.22 9.22
N GLU A 47 12.32 -9.74 9.06
CA GLU A 47 13.39 -9.62 10.05
C GLU A 47 13.80 -8.16 10.27
N PRO A 48 14.47 -7.82 11.40
CA PRO A 48 15.04 -6.50 11.62
C PRO A 48 15.89 -6.03 10.45
N HIS A 49 15.65 -4.81 9.97
CA HIS A 49 16.38 -4.17 8.85
C HIS A 49 16.27 -4.88 7.50
N GLN A 50 15.43 -5.91 7.39
CA GLN A 50 15.19 -6.59 6.12
C GLN A 50 14.34 -5.73 5.19
N THR A 51 14.68 -5.78 3.90
CA THR A 51 13.83 -5.31 2.81
C THR A 51 13.30 -6.50 2.03
N ARG A 52 12.00 -6.51 1.71
CA ARG A 52 11.40 -7.48 0.78
C ARG A 52 10.58 -6.76 -0.27
N VAL A 53 10.51 -7.35 -1.44
CA VAL A 53 9.68 -6.90 -2.56
C VAL A 53 8.50 -7.85 -2.68
N SER A 54 7.30 -7.31 -2.77
CA SER A 54 6.07 -8.04 -3.03
C SER A 54 5.47 -7.57 -4.34
N ASN A 55 5.25 -8.51 -5.27
CA ASN A 55 4.62 -8.25 -6.56
C ASN A 55 3.13 -8.61 -6.44
N VAL A 56 2.26 -7.60 -6.45
CA VAL A 56 0.81 -7.79 -6.24
C VAL A 56 0.01 -7.10 -7.32
N GLU A 57 -1.10 -7.73 -7.71
CA GLU A 57 -2.10 -7.08 -8.55
C GLU A 57 -2.98 -6.17 -7.69
N ILE A 58 -2.96 -4.87 -7.99
CA ILE A 58 -3.81 -3.88 -7.33
C ILE A 58 -4.89 -3.45 -8.33
N THR A 59 -6.14 -3.43 -7.88
CA THR A 59 -7.27 -2.94 -8.67
C THR A 59 -7.60 -1.49 -8.30
N VAL A 60 -8.61 -0.93 -8.97
CA VAL A 60 -9.21 0.37 -8.59
C VAL A 60 -9.76 0.42 -7.17
N ASP A 61 -9.94 -0.73 -6.51
CA ASP A 61 -10.37 -0.80 -5.11
C ASP A 61 -9.26 -0.42 -4.13
N GLY A 62 -8.02 -0.26 -4.60
CA GLY A 62 -6.86 -0.01 -3.73
C GLY A 62 -6.51 -1.23 -2.87
N PHE A 63 -5.74 -0.99 -1.81
CA PHE A 63 -5.29 -2.04 -0.91
C PHE A 63 -5.22 -1.55 0.52
N ARG A 64 -5.15 -2.51 1.45
CA ARG A 64 -4.93 -2.24 2.86
C ARG A 64 -3.83 -3.13 3.40
N PHE A 65 -3.09 -2.62 4.37
CA PHE A 65 -2.03 -3.38 5.01
C PHE A 65 -2.00 -3.20 6.52
N ARG A 66 -1.38 -4.16 7.20
CA ARG A 66 -1.11 -4.09 8.65
C ARG A 66 0.07 -4.95 9.05
N CYS A 67 0.52 -4.80 10.28
CA CYS A 67 1.33 -5.81 10.95
C CYS A 67 0.43 -6.85 11.62
N PRO A 68 0.47 -8.15 11.23
CA PRO A 68 -0.30 -9.20 11.87
C PRO A 68 0.34 -9.75 13.15
N ILE A 69 1.66 -9.59 13.34
CA ILE A 69 2.41 -10.12 14.50
C ILE A 69 2.24 -9.22 15.72
N ASN A 70 2.32 -7.90 15.52
CA ASN A 70 1.97 -6.90 16.52
C ASN A 70 0.77 -6.12 15.98
N PRO A 71 -0.47 -6.54 16.28
CA PRO A 71 -1.66 -6.11 15.57
C PRO A 71 -1.83 -4.59 15.57
N THR A 72 -1.61 -3.98 14.41
CA THR A 72 -2.00 -2.59 14.15
C THR A 72 -3.40 -2.57 13.53
N PRO A 73 -4.12 -1.44 13.61
CA PRO A 73 -5.22 -1.18 12.70
C PRO A 73 -4.79 -1.36 11.23
N TRP A 74 -5.78 -1.56 10.37
CA TRP A 74 -5.56 -1.54 8.93
C TRP A 74 -5.30 -0.11 8.47
N TYR A 75 -4.29 0.07 7.63
CA TYR A 75 -4.09 1.28 6.87
C TYR A 75 -4.62 1.03 5.46
N GLU A 76 -5.57 1.84 5.01
CA GLU A 76 -6.23 1.73 3.71
C GLU A 76 -5.65 2.78 2.76
N ILE A 77 -5.35 2.37 1.52
CA ILE A 77 -4.78 3.20 0.47
C ILE A 77 -5.70 3.13 -0.74
N ASP A 78 -6.57 4.13 -0.85
CA ASP A 78 -7.62 4.22 -1.87
C ASP A 78 -7.22 5.09 -3.08
N GLY A 79 -6.04 5.73 -3.03
CA GLY A 79 -5.54 6.62 -4.07
C GLY A 79 -4.18 7.23 -3.74
N VAL A 80 -3.36 7.45 -4.78
CA VAL A 80 -2.06 8.14 -4.64
C VAL A 80 -2.05 9.31 -5.61
N LYS A 81 -1.95 10.54 -5.09
CA LYS A 81 -1.82 11.73 -5.91
C LYS A 81 -0.35 12.12 -6.06
N ALA A 82 0.09 12.34 -7.28
CA ALA A 82 1.21 13.24 -7.49
C ALA A 82 0.74 14.65 -7.14
N VAL A 83 1.45 15.32 -6.24
CA VAL A 83 1.32 16.77 -6.03
C VAL A 83 2.51 17.37 -6.75
N GLU A 84 2.27 18.26 -7.71
CA GLU A 84 3.35 19.04 -8.31
C GLU A 84 3.94 19.91 -7.20
N THR A 85 5.22 19.70 -6.89
CA THR A 85 5.95 20.61 -6.02
C THR A 85 6.41 21.75 -6.93
N ASP A 86 5.69 22.87 -6.92
CA ASP A 86 6.20 24.11 -7.47
C ASP A 86 7.56 24.38 -6.82
N LYS A 87 8.62 24.29 -7.62
CA LYS A 87 9.95 24.74 -7.21
C LYS A 87 9.89 26.25 -7.07
N GLU A 88 10.08 26.75 -5.85
CA GLU A 88 10.43 28.14 -5.58
C GLU A 88 11.79 28.50 -6.19
#